data_AF-A0A285IKT1-F1
#
_entry.id   AF-A0A285IKT1-F1
#
_cell.length_a   1.000
_cell.length_b   1.000
_cell.length_c   1.000
_cell.angle_alpha   90.00
_cell.angle_beta   90.00
_cell.angle_gamma   90.00
#
_symmetry.space_group_name_H-M   'P 1'
#
loop_
_entity.id
_entity.type
_entity.pdbx_description
1 polymer ?
#
loop_
_entity_poly.entity_id
_entity_poly.type
_entity_poly.pdbx_seq_one_letter_code
_entity_poly.pdbx_strand_id
1 'polypeptide(L)'
;MRPLLEMLRSRAFDPAWRFDEAPVPVDWATRRFGEVFRQGLTFRSDGMVLYPAGAAEALEYYRDAPRGPLHPPATVAQVDNAERQIERPLPELLRRLYTEVADGGFGPGARGFARIEDVAALHRRGREHGLPESWFELTPGGCTMYWYADLSQPGSPVLLYDADGWDPRDGQRPEDGVHHVTPSLEEWLSTWAEGGDIWAAALTQ
;
A
#
# COMPACT_ATOMS: atom_id res chain seq x y z
N MET A 1 -2.12 -19.02 0.03
CA MET A 1 -0.84 -18.54 -0.56
C MET A 1 -0.69 -18.54 -2.10
N ARG A 2 -0.65 -19.67 -2.87
CA ARG A 2 -0.47 -19.58 -4.36
C ARG A 2 -1.59 -18.78 -5.08
N PRO A 3 -2.88 -18.95 -4.74
CA PRO A 3 -3.95 -18.14 -5.32
C PRO A 3 -3.79 -16.63 -5.05
N LEU A 4 -3.40 -16.27 -3.81
CA LEU A 4 -3.23 -14.87 -3.43
C LEU A 4 -2.11 -14.18 -4.25
N LEU A 5 -0.95 -14.81 -4.41
CA LEU A 5 0.14 -14.21 -5.19
C LEU A 5 -0.23 -14.04 -6.67
N GLU A 6 -1.04 -14.92 -7.23
CA GLU A 6 -1.57 -14.77 -8.60
C GLU A 6 -2.52 -13.58 -8.69
N MET A 7 -3.39 -13.37 -7.69
CA MET A 7 -4.27 -12.21 -7.63
C MET A 7 -3.48 -10.90 -7.47
N LEU A 8 -2.51 -10.88 -6.56
CA LEU A 8 -1.62 -9.72 -6.35
C LEU A 8 -0.82 -9.41 -7.62
N ARG A 9 -0.33 -10.43 -8.33
CA ARG A 9 0.31 -10.26 -9.63
C ARG A 9 -0.66 -9.70 -10.67
N SER A 10 -1.88 -10.21 -10.75
CA SER A 10 -2.90 -9.69 -11.67
C SER A 10 -3.13 -8.19 -11.44
N ARG A 11 -3.27 -7.77 -10.17
CA ARG A 11 -3.42 -6.35 -9.81
C ARG A 11 -2.19 -5.53 -10.15
N ALA A 12 -0.99 -5.99 -9.78
CA ALA A 12 0.25 -5.25 -10.03
C ALA A 12 0.47 -4.94 -11.53
N PHE A 13 0.11 -5.89 -12.39
CA PHE A 13 0.29 -5.80 -13.85
C PHE A 13 -0.88 -5.12 -14.60
N ASP A 14 -1.95 -4.77 -13.90
CA ASP A 14 -3.08 -4.00 -14.43
C ASP A 14 -3.09 -2.59 -13.81
N PRO A 15 -2.70 -1.54 -14.55
CA PRO A 15 -2.67 -0.18 -14.02
C PRO A 15 -4.01 0.34 -13.48
N ALA A 16 -5.15 -0.22 -13.91
CA ALA A 16 -6.46 0.15 -13.37
C ALA A 16 -6.74 -0.43 -11.97
N TRP A 17 -5.94 -1.41 -11.53
CA TRP A 17 -6.09 -2.13 -10.25
C TRP A 17 -4.82 -2.12 -9.38
N ARG A 18 -3.72 -1.58 -9.90
CA ARG A 18 -2.38 -1.59 -9.29
C ARG A 18 -2.35 -0.95 -7.90
N PHE A 19 -3.21 0.02 -7.68
CA PHE A 19 -3.35 0.83 -6.47
C PHE A 19 -4.83 0.86 -6.03
N ASP A 20 -5.15 1.61 -4.97
CA ASP A 20 -6.55 1.88 -4.59
C ASP A 20 -7.23 2.86 -5.56
N GLU A 21 -6.43 3.73 -6.17
CA GLU A 21 -6.89 4.72 -7.14
C GLU A 21 -6.05 4.67 -8.41
N ALA A 22 -6.71 4.81 -9.56
CA ALA A 22 -6.11 4.83 -10.88
C ALA A 22 -6.11 6.27 -11.43
N PRO A 23 -4.93 6.86 -11.69
CA PRO A 23 -4.85 8.20 -12.27
C PRO A 23 -5.26 8.16 -13.74
N VAL A 24 -6.11 9.08 -14.16
CA VAL A 24 -6.55 9.24 -15.56
C VAL A 24 -6.38 10.71 -15.95
N PRO A 25 -5.85 11.04 -17.14
CA PRO A 25 -5.73 12.43 -17.56
C PRO A 25 -7.10 13.12 -17.66
N VAL A 26 -7.23 14.28 -17.03
CA VAL A 26 -8.49 15.06 -17.03
C VAL A 26 -8.94 15.37 -18.45
N ASP A 27 -8.01 15.74 -19.34
CA ASP A 27 -8.30 16.03 -20.75
C ASP A 27 -8.81 14.81 -21.54
N TRP A 28 -8.33 13.61 -21.19
CA TRP A 28 -8.83 12.38 -21.80
C TRP A 28 -10.24 12.08 -21.30
N ALA A 29 -10.43 12.09 -19.98
CA ALA A 29 -11.72 11.82 -19.37
C ALA A 29 -12.79 12.83 -19.84
N THR A 30 -12.41 14.09 -19.99
CA THR A 30 -13.32 15.16 -20.45
C THR A 30 -13.76 14.96 -21.90
N ARG A 31 -12.83 14.59 -22.79
CA ARG A 31 -13.16 14.26 -24.18
C ARG A 31 -14.03 13.01 -24.30
N ARG A 32 -13.84 12.04 -23.41
CA ARG A 32 -14.51 10.74 -23.49
C ARG A 32 -15.90 10.73 -22.85
N PHE A 33 -16.06 11.44 -21.74
CA PHE A 33 -17.25 11.39 -20.87
C PHE A 33 -17.94 12.75 -20.67
N GLY A 34 -17.40 13.84 -21.21
CA GLY A 34 -17.88 15.20 -20.91
C GLY A 34 -17.31 15.73 -19.60
N GLU A 35 -17.94 16.73 -19.01
CA GLU A 35 -17.41 17.41 -17.82
C GLU A 35 -17.08 16.43 -16.67
N VAL A 36 -15.80 16.43 -16.26
CA VAL A 36 -15.27 15.57 -15.20
C VAL A 36 -15.32 16.33 -13.89
N PHE A 37 -16.52 16.55 -13.38
CA PHE A 37 -16.73 17.02 -12.01
C PHE A 37 -17.70 16.06 -11.32
N ARG A 38 -17.15 15.22 -10.44
CA ARG A 38 -17.94 14.38 -9.55
C ARG A 38 -17.45 14.59 -8.12
N GLN A 39 -18.40 14.67 -7.19
CA GLN A 39 -18.08 14.67 -5.77
C GLN A 39 -17.26 13.42 -5.41
N GLY A 40 -16.24 13.60 -4.58
CA GLY A 40 -15.40 12.51 -4.10
C GLY A 40 -14.22 12.14 -5.01
N LEU A 41 -14.05 12.77 -6.17
CA LEU A 41 -12.85 12.58 -6.99
C LEU A 41 -11.75 13.55 -6.58
N THR A 42 -10.52 13.03 -6.49
CA THR A 42 -9.32 13.82 -6.22
C THR A 42 -8.67 14.26 -7.52
N PHE A 43 -8.32 15.55 -7.61
CA PHE A 43 -7.58 16.13 -8.74
C PHE A 43 -6.16 16.45 -8.32
N ARG A 44 -5.20 16.01 -9.13
CA ARG A 44 -3.78 16.27 -8.92
C ARG A 44 -3.34 17.48 -9.75
N SER A 45 -2.31 18.16 -9.26
CA SER A 45 -1.71 19.32 -9.94
C SER A 45 -1.04 18.99 -11.27
N ASP A 46 -0.80 17.72 -11.56
CA ASP A 46 -0.25 17.22 -12.83
C ASP A 46 -1.33 16.93 -13.90
N GLY A 47 -2.58 17.34 -13.66
CA GLY A 47 -3.67 17.20 -14.63
C GLY A 47 -4.31 15.80 -14.64
N MET A 48 -4.07 15.00 -13.60
CA MET A 48 -4.72 13.70 -13.41
C MET A 48 -5.91 13.80 -12.46
N VAL A 49 -6.96 13.05 -12.75
CA VAL A 49 -8.05 12.75 -11.82
C VAL A 49 -7.89 11.32 -11.32
N LEU A 50 -8.08 11.11 -10.02
CA LEU A 50 -7.97 9.80 -9.38
C LEU A 50 -9.36 9.15 -9.34
N TYR A 51 -9.52 8.04 -10.04
CA TYR A 51 -10.71 7.20 -9.96
C TYR A 51 -10.45 6.01 -9.04
N PRO A 52 -11.45 5.48 -8.32
CA PRO A 52 -11.31 4.20 -7.62
C PRO A 52 -10.81 3.10 -8.57
N ALA A 53 -10.00 2.19 -8.05
CA ALA A 53 -9.52 1.04 -8.80
C ALA A 53 -10.68 0.25 -9.42
N GLY A 54 -10.52 -0.13 -10.68
CA GLY A 54 -11.57 -0.82 -11.43
C GLY A 54 -12.76 0.04 -11.87
N ALA A 55 -12.78 1.35 -11.62
CA ALA A 55 -13.80 2.24 -12.17
C ALA A 55 -13.85 2.15 -13.70
N ALA A 56 -15.03 2.32 -14.30
CA ALA A 56 -15.24 2.18 -15.74
C ALA A 56 -14.32 3.11 -16.56
N GLU A 57 -14.11 4.32 -16.07
CA GLU A 57 -13.23 5.32 -16.69
C GLU A 57 -11.77 4.87 -16.67
N ALA A 58 -11.31 4.33 -15.54
CA ALA A 58 -9.95 3.80 -15.41
C ALA A 58 -9.74 2.55 -16.29
N LEU A 59 -10.69 1.61 -16.28
CA LEU A 59 -10.65 0.42 -17.11
C LEU A 59 -10.64 0.77 -18.61
N GLU A 60 -11.41 1.78 -19.01
CA GLU A 60 -11.43 2.22 -20.40
C GLU A 60 -10.13 2.92 -20.80
N TYR A 61 -9.59 3.80 -19.96
CA TYR A 61 -8.32 4.46 -20.24
C TYR A 61 -7.16 3.45 -20.34
N TYR A 62 -7.06 2.54 -19.37
CA TYR A 62 -5.95 1.58 -19.27
C TYR A 62 -6.09 0.34 -20.15
N ARG A 63 -7.18 0.21 -20.90
CA ARG A 63 -7.28 -0.78 -21.99
C ARG A 63 -6.18 -0.58 -23.02
N ASP A 64 -5.93 0.68 -23.38
CA ASP A 64 -5.03 1.07 -24.46
C ASP A 64 -3.83 1.90 -23.97
N ALA A 65 -3.86 2.40 -22.73
CA ALA A 65 -2.75 3.17 -22.18
C ALA A 65 -1.52 2.29 -21.91
N PRO A 66 -0.30 2.85 -22.02
CA PRO A 66 0.91 2.15 -21.67
C PRO A 66 0.86 1.66 -20.23
N ARG A 67 1.12 0.37 -20.04
CA ARG A 67 1.34 -0.20 -18.71
C ARG A 67 2.70 0.29 -18.24
N GLY A 68 2.73 1.46 -17.60
CA GLY A 68 3.96 2.03 -17.03
C GLY A 68 4.72 0.95 -16.24
N PRO A 69 6.06 0.94 -16.31
CA PRO A 69 6.83 -0.23 -15.88
C PRO A 69 6.62 -0.46 -14.39
N LEU A 70 6.28 -1.71 -14.06
CA LEU A 70 6.38 -2.21 -12.70
C LEU A 70 7.85 -2.46 -12.39
N HIS A 71 8.28 -2.27 -11.15
CA HIS A 71 9.64 -2.63 -10.77
C HIS A 71 9.84 -4.15 -10.94
N PRO A 72 10.95 -4.59 -11.55
CA PRO A 72 11.23 -6.01 -11.68
C PRO A 72 11.27 -6.65 -10.29
N PRO A 73 10.90 -7.94 -10.14
CA PRO A 73 10.99 -8.61 -8.85
C PRO A 73 12.39 -8.52 -8.25
N ALA A 74 12.46 -8.31 -6.94
CA ALA A 74 13.70 -8.29 -6.20
C ALA A 74 14.38 -9.66 -6.26
N THR A 75 15.71 -9.67 -6.23
CA THR A 75 16.47 -10.90 -6.01
C THR A 75 16.35 -11.33 -4.54
N VAL A 76 16.50 -12.63 -4.30
CA VAL A 76 16.60 -13.17 -2.93
C VAL A 76 17.69 -12.46 -2.12
N ALA A 77 18.84 -12.17 -2.73
CA ALA A 77 19.95 -11.50 -2.04
C ALA A 77 19.61 -10.06 -1.61
N GLN A 78 18.79 -9.33 -2.38
CA GLN A 78 18.31 -8.00 -1.99
C GLN A 78 17.37 -8.09 -0.79
N VAL A 79 16.47 -9.08 -0.77
CA VAL A 79 15.58 -9.30 0.37
C VAL A 79 16.38 -9.71 1.62
N ASP A 80 17.30 -10.67 1.49
CA ASP A 80 18.18 -11.08 2.60
C ASP A 80 18.99 -9.89 3.14
N ASN A 81 19.38 -8.96 2.27
CA ASN A 81 20.08 -7.75 2.69
C ASN A 81 19.17 -6.79 3.48
N ALA A 82 17.94 -6.57 3.02
CA ALA A 82 16.96 -5.77 3.74
C ALA A 82 16.66 -6.38 5.12
N GLU A 83 16.44 -7.70 5.19
CA GLU A 83 16.22 -8.45 6.43
C GLU A 83 17.37 -8.27 7.44
N ARG A 84 18.62 -8.30 6.96
CA ARG A 84 19.79 -8.01 7.81
C ARG A 84 19.82 -6.57 8.33
N GLN A 85 19.38 -5.60 7.53
CA GLN A 85 19.39 -4.19 7.92
C GLN A 85 18.24 -3.83 8.88
N ILE A 86 17.09 -4.50 8.76
CA ILE A 86 15.97 -4.37 9.72
C ILE A 86 16.10 -5.32 10.92
N GLU A 87 17.12 -6.19 10.92
CA GLU A 87 17.42 -7.16 11.97
C GLU A 87 16.28 -8.15 12.25
N ARG A 88 15.50 -8.48 11.22
CA ARG A 88 14.34 -9.38 11.30
C ARG A 88 14.04 -10.04 9.95
N PRO A 89 13.63 -11.31 9.93
CA PRO A 89 13.13 -11.92 8.71
C PRO A 89 11.79 -11.29 8.31
N LEU A 90 11.56 -11.13 7.01
CA LEU A 90 10.24 -10.80 6.50
C LEU A 90 9.36 -12.06 6.56
N PRO A 91 8.03 -11.90 6.74
CA PRO A 91 7.09 -12.98 6.55
C PRO A 91 7.22 -13.55 5.15
N GLU A 92 7.12 -14.88 5.02
CA GLU A 92 7.26 -15.59 3.74
C GLU A 92 6.38 -14.97 2.64
N LEU A 93 5.18 -14.50 2.98
CA LEU A 93 4.29 -13.82 2.06
C LEU A 93 4.90 -12.54 1.46
N LEU A 94 5.52 -11.67 2.27
CA LEU A 94 6.20 -10.47 1.77
C LEU A 94 7.44 -10.84 0.96
N ARG A 95 8.20 -11.84 1.41
CA ARG A 95 9.38 -12.34 0.69
C ARG A 95 9.03 -12.77 -0.73
N ARG A 96 7.95 -13.55 -0.87
CA ARG A 96 7.42 -14.00 -2.17
C ARG A 96 6.79 -12.87 -2.96
N LEU A 97 6.15 -11.90 -2.31
CA LEU A 97 5.61 -10.71 -2.97
C LEU A 97 6.72 -9.94 -3.71
N TYR A 98 7.81 -9.63 -3.00
CA TYR A 98 8.93 -8.89 -3.57
C TYR A 98 9.68 -9.69 -4.64
N THR A 99 9.84 -11.00 -4.47
CA THR A 99 10.66 -11.84 -5.37
C THR A 99 9.90 -12.48 -6.54
N GLU A 100 8.58 -12.62 -6.45
CA GLU A 100 7.75 -13.26 -7.48
C GLU A 100 6.78 -12.30 -8.17
N VAL A 101 6.45 -11.14 -7.58
CA VAL A 101 5.49 -10.18 -8.15
C VAL A 101 6.21 -8.93 -8.65
N ALA A 102 6.77 -8.14 -7.75
CA ALA A 102 7.53 -6.92 -8.08
C ALA A 102 8.24 -6.33 -6.86
N ASP A 103 9.34 -5.60 -7.12
CA ASP A 103 10.06 -4.79 -6.13
C ASP A 103 9.32 -3.47 -5.82
N GLY A 104 8.11 -3.57 -5.25
CA GLY A 104 7.28 -2.41 -4.93
C GLY A 104 6.59 -1.74 -6.12
N GLY A 105 6.01 -0.56 -5.89
CA GLY A 105 5.30 0.22 -6.92
C GLY A 105 3.91 -0.34 -7.30
N PHE A 106 3.32 -1.13 -6.42
CA PHE A 106 1.93 -1.61 -6.45
C PHE A 106 1.48 -1.91 -5.02
N GLY A 107 0.19 -2.07 -4.79
CA GLY A 107 -0.36 -2.37 -3.48
C GLY A 107 -1.33 -1.29 -3.00
N PRO A 108 -1.80 -1.38 -1.76
CA PRO A 108 -2.78 -0.45 -1.24
C PRO A 108 -2.27 0.99 -1.13
N GLY A 109 -3.19 1.95 -1.16
CA GLY A 109 -2.91 3.37 -1.24
C GLY A 109 -2.42 3.82 -2.62
N ALA A 110 -2.03 5.09 -2.73
CA ALA A 110 -1.59 5.70 -3.99
C ALA A 110 -0.13 5.36 -4.38
N ARG A 111 0.66 4.82 -3.43
CA ARG A 111 2.08 4.49 -3.64
C ARG A 111 2.38 3.00 -3.56
N GLY A 112 1.55 2.24 -2.85
CA GLY A 112 1.77 0.81 -2.64
C GLY A 112 3.05 0.52 -1.83
N PHE A 113 3.52 -0.71 -1.94
CA PHE A 113 4.75 -1.16 -1.29
C PHE A 113 5.96 -0.36 -1.80
N ALA A 114 6.81 0.05 -0.86
CA ALA A 114 8.11 0.63 -1.16
C ALA A 114 9.02 -0.40 -1.85
N ARG A 115 10.11 0.07 -2.46
CA ARG A 115 11.14 -0.84 -2.99
C ARG A 115 11.91 -1.47 -1.83
N ILE A 116 12.40 -2.70 -2.02
CA ILE A 116 13.16 -3.44 -1.01
C ILE A 116 14.45 -2.71 -0.59
N GLU A 117 15.00 -1.87 -1.46
CA GLU A 117 16.17 -1.04 -1.13
C GLU A 117 15.85 0.12 -0.17
N ASP A 118 14.59 0.56 -0.12
CA ASP A 118 14.14 1.68 0.68
C ASP A 118 13.63 1.25 2.07
N VAL A 119 13.20 -0.01 2.23
CA VAL A 119 12.53 -0.47 3.46
C VAL A 119 13.40 -0.31 4.71
N ALA A 120 14.72 -0.44 4.60
CA ALA A 120 15.63 -0.24 5.73
C ALA A 120 15.70 1.23 6.17
N ALA A 121 15.63 2.16 5.21
CA ALA A 121 15.59 3.59 5.52
C ALA A 121 14.26 3.99 6.17
N LEU A 122 13.14 3.44 5.66
CA LEU A 122 11.81 3.63 6.25
C LEU A 122 11.75 3.06 7.67
N HIS A 123 12.24 1.83 7.86
CA HIS A 123 12.30 1.18 9.17
C HIS A 123 13.13 1.99 10.17
N ARG A 124 14.33 2.45 9.79
CA ARG A 124 15.16 3.31 10.64
C ARG A 124 14.44 4.61 11.00
N ARG A 125 13.78 5.26 10.03
CA ARG A 125 12.98 6.47 10.28
C ARG A 125 11.88 6.18 11.30
N GLY A 126 11.14 5.08 11.17
CA GLY A 126 10.14 4.68 12.15
C GLY A 126 10.71 4.57 13.56
N ARG A 127 11.88 3.93 13.72
CA ARG A 127 12.57 3.83 15.02
C ARG A 127 12.97 5.18 15.59
N GLU A 128 13.45 6.10 14.75
CA GLU A 128 13.77 7.48 15.16
C GLU A 128 12.53 8.24 15.67
N HIS A 129 11.33 7.85 15.24
CA HIS A 129 10.05 8.37 15.73
C HIS A 129 9.47 7.55 16.89
N GLY A 130 10.23 6.61 17.45
CA GLY A 130 9.83 5.81 18.61
C GLY A 130 8.91 4.63 18.29
N LEU A 131 8.76 4.26 17.02
CA LEU A 131 7.97 3.07 16.64
C LEU A 131 8.70 1.77 17.02
N PRO A 132 7.96 0.69 17.34
CA PRO A 132 8.55 -0.60 17.70
C PRO A 132 9.46 -1.17 16.60
N GLU A 133 10.58 -1.78 17.00
CA GLU A 133 11.53 -2.44 16.09
C GLU A 133 10.92 -3.61 15.32
N SER A 134 9.80 -4.17 15.77
CA SER A 134 9.11 -5.23 15.07
C SER A 134 8.20 -4.73 13.97
N TRP A 135 7.92 -3.43 13.90
CA TRP A 135 6.98 -2.88 12.93
C TRP A 135 7.66 -2.63 11.58
N PHE A 136 7.06 -3.21 10.55
CA PHE A 136 7.48 -3.10 9.17
C PHE A 136 6.44 -2.28 8.40
N GLU A 137 6.83 -1.13 7.86
CA GLU A 137 5.95 -0.29 7.05
C GLU A 137 5.58 -1.03 5.76
N LEU A 138 4.28 -1.23 5.54
CA LEU A 138 3.73 -1.86 4.34
C LEU A 138 3.56 -0.81 3.24
N THR A 139 2.79 0.25 3.53
CA THR A 139 2.47 1.31 2.56
C THR A 139 1.97 2.56 3.31
N PRO A 140 2.19 3.76 2.77
CA PRO A 140 1.52 4.96 3.27
C PRO A 140 -0.01 4.85 3.10
N GLY A 141 -0.75 5.17 4.15
CA GLY A 141 -2.19 5.33 4.12
C GLY A 141 -2.66 6.70 3.59
N GLY A 142 -1.75 7.68 3.53
CA GLY A 142 -2.02 9.06 3.13
C GLY A 142 -1.87 10.04 4.29
N CYS A 143 -1.61 11.31 3.99
CA CYS A 143 -1.32 12.37 4.98
C CYS A 143 -0.27 11.95 6.02
N THR A 144 -0.73 11.51 7.19
CA THR A 144 0.03 11.12 8.37
C THR A 144 -0.23 9.68 8.83
N MET A 145 -0.99 8.92 8.03
CA MET A 145 -1.34 7.53 8.28
C MET A 145 -0.43 6.56 7.52
N TYR A 146 -0.06 5.47 8.17
CA TYR A 146 0.84 4.44 7.63
C TYR A 146 0.36 3.05 8.04
N TRP A 147 0.39 2.12 7.10
CA TRP A 147 0.09 0.71 7.34
C TRP A 147 1.37 -0.02 7.76
N TYR A 148 1.30 -0.77 8.86
CA TYR A 148 2.40 -1.58 9.37
C TYR A 148 2.00 -3.05 9.50
N ALA A 149 2.99 -3.95 9.40
CA ALA A 149 2.89 -5.32 9.88
C ALA A 149 3.79 -5.50 11.12
N ASP A 150 3.27 -6.12 12.18
CA ASP A 150 4.10 -6.50 13.33
C ASP A 150 4.79 -7.84 13.09
N LEU A 151 6.08 -7.79 12.82
CA LEU A 151 6.92 -8.96 12.53
C LEU A 151 7.27 -9.79 13.78
N SER A 152 6.88 -9.35 14.98
CA SER A 152 7.12 -10.12 16.21
C SER A 152 6.05 -11.19 16.48
N GLN A 153 4.90 -11.07 15.84
CA GLN A 153 3.73 -11.91 16.12
C GLN A 153 3.46 -12.92 14.99
N PRO A 154 2.97 -14.13 15.31
CA PRO A 154 2.47 -15.05 14.31
C PRO A 154 1.38 -14.41 13.44
N GLY A 155 1.40 -14.67 12.13
CA GLY A 155 0.43 -14.10 11.18
C GLY A 155 0.73 -12.66 10.74
N SER A 156 1.66 -11.98 11.42
CA SER A 156 2.04 -10.59 11.17
C SER A 156 0.83 -9.64 11.14
N PRO A 157 0.22 -9.38 12.31
CA PRO A 157 -0.92 -8.48 12.42
C PRO A 157 -0.69 -7.15 11.73
N VAL A 158 -1.73 -6.66 11.04
CA VAL A 158 -1.69 -5.39 10.33
C VAL A 158 -2.29 -4.29 11.19
N LEU A 159 -1.57 -3.18 11.26
CA LEU A 159 -1.85 -2.01 12.08
C LEU A 159 -1.95 -0.79 11.17
N LEU A 160 -2.84 0.12 11.51
CA LEU A 160 -2.83 1.48 10.99
C LEU A 160 -2.27 2.39 12.08
N TYR A 161 -1.21 3.12 11.77
CA TYR A 161 -0.69 4.16 12.65
C TYR A 161 -1.01 5.53 12.07
N ASP A 162 -1.77 6.34 12.82
CA ASP A 162 -2.03 7.74 12.52
C ASP A 162 -1.12 8.62 13.40
N ALA A 163 -0.14 9.28 12.78
CA ALA A 163 0.77 10.15 13.50
C ALA A 163 0.10 11.41 14.07
N ASP A 164 -1.06 11.82 13.53
CA ASP A 164 -1.89 12.91 14.05
C ASP A 164 -3.03 12.40 14.95
N GLY A 165 -3.20 11.07 15.04
CA GLY A 165 -4.24 10.41 15.83
C GLY A 165 -4.02 10.50 17.34
N TRP A 166 -2.92 11.11 17.79
CA TRP A 166 -2.59 11.29 19.19
C TRP A 166 -2.00 12.68 19.46
N ASP A 167 -2.26 13.26 20.64
CA ASP A 167 -1.73 14.56 21.04
C ASP A 167 -0.96 14.48 22.40
N PRO A 168 0.37 14.71 22.41
CA PRO A 168 1.14 14.72 23.66
C PRO A 168 0.69 15.81 24.63
N ARG A 169 0.04 16.89 24.16
CA ARG A 169 -0.51 17.96 25.01
C ARG A 169 -1.69 17.47 25.84
N ASP A 170 -2.38 16.44 25.37
CA ASP A 170 -3.48 15.78 26.06
C ASP A 170 -3.00 14.57 26.90
N GLY A 171 -1.68 14.40 27.03
CA GLY A 171 -1.07 13.28 27.75
C GLY A 171 -1.11 11.96 27.00
N GLN A 172 -1.51 11.97 25.73
CA GLN A 172 -1.52 10.80 24.86
C GLN A 172 -0.10 10.46 24.41
N ARG A 173 0.07 9.22 24.00
CA ARG A 173 1.34 8.63 23.60
C ARG A 173 1.22 8.13 22.15
N PRO A 174 2.33 7.93 21.43
CA PRO A 174 2.28 7.42 20.06
C PRO A 174 1.46 6.13 19.90
N GLU A 175 1.45 5.26 20.90
CA GLU A 175 0.61 4.06 20.91
C GLU A 175 -0.91 4.32 20.83
N ASP A 176 -1.38 5.51 21.21
CA ASP A 176 -2.80 5.87 21.15
C ASP A 176 -3.24 6.15 19.69
N GLY A 177 -2.31 6.45 18.79
CA GLY A 177 -2.56 6.60 17.35
C GLY A 177 -2.61 5.28 16.58
N VAL A 178 -2.70 4.13 17.27
CA VAL A 178 -2.57 2.80 16.68
C VAL A 178 -3.92 2.10 16.65
N HIS A 179 -4.33 1.68 15.45
CA HIS A 179 -5.52 0.87 15.23
C HIS A 179 -5.12 -0.54 14.79
N HIS A 180 -5.59 -1.55 15.53
CA HIS A 180 -5.35 -2.95 15.19
C HIS A 180 -6.38 -3.42 14.17
N VAL A 181 -5.97 -3.64 12.92
CA VAL A 181 -6.93 -3.80 11.81
C VAL A 181 -7.28 -5.26 11.55
N THR A 182 -6.28 -6.14 11.46
CA THR A 182 -6.49 -7.59 11.35
C THR A 182 -5.31 -8.35 11.95
N PRO A 183 -5.54 -9.54 12.53
CA PRO A 183 -4.46 -10.40 13.03
C PRO A 183 -3.58 -11.01 11.91
N SER A 184 -3.93 -10.86 10.63
CA SER A 184 -3.27 -11.57 9.53
C SER A 184 -2.94 -10.68 8.35
N LEU A 185 -1.65 -10.62 8.00
CA LEU A 185 -1.20 -9.99 6.76
C LEU A 185 -1.79 -10.67 5.51
N GLU A 186 -1.95 -11.99 5.53
CA GLU A 186 -2.57 -12.72 4.41
C GLU A 186 -4.03 -12.30 4.23
N GLU A 187 -4.78 -12.12 5.33
CA GLU A 187 -6.16 -11.64 5.28
C GLU A 187 -6.23 -10.21 4.74
N TRP A 188 -5.41 -9.29 5.27
CA TRP A 188 -5.37 -7.91 4.81
C TRP A 188 -5.07 -7.80 3.31
N LEU A 189 -4.06 -8.52 2.82
CA LEU A 189 -3.71 -8.57 1.40
C LEU A 189 -4.79 -9.24 0.55
N SER A 190 -5.48 -10.26 1.08
CA SER A 190 -6.58 -10.93 0.36
C SER A 190 -7.76 -9.99 0.19
N THR A 191 -8.16 -9.29 1.27
CA THR A 191 -9.22 -8.27 1.23
C THR A 191 -8.92 -7.22 0.16
N TRP A 192 -7.70 -6.66 0.15
CA TRP A 192 -7.32 -5.71 -0.89
C TRP A 192 -7.31 -6.33 -2.29
N ALA A 193 -6.75 -7.54 -2.43
CA ALA A 193 -6.66 -8.21 -3.72
C ALA A 193 -8.03 -8.47 -4.35
N GLU A 194 -9.03 -8.78 -3.52
CA GLU A 194 -10.43 -8.99 -3.90
C GLU A 194 -11.19 -7.67 -4.18
N GLY A 195 -10.57 -6.52 -3.95
CA GLY A 195 -11.20 -5.20 -4.09
C GLY A 195 -12.07 -4.80 -2.89
N GLY A 196 -11.89 -5.48 -1.75
CA GLY A 196 -12.49 -5.10 -0.47
C GLY A 196 -11.85 -3.85 0.12
N ASP A 197 -12.60 -3.19 1.01
CA ASP A 197 -12.15 -2.00 1.70
C ASP A 197 -11.32 -2.36 2.94
N ILE A 198 -10.00 -2.15 2.86
CA ILE A 198 -9.08 -2.38 3.98
C ILE A 198 -9.17 -1.29 5.07
N TRP A 199 -9.83 -0.16 4.79
CA TRP A 199 -10.05 0.91 5.77
C TRP A 199 -11.25 0.64 6.66
N ALA A 200 -12.21 -0.18 6.21
CA ALA A 200 -13.44 -0.46 6.93
C ALA A 200 -13.18 -0.93 8.38
N ALA A 201 -12.22 -1.83 8.59
CA ALA A 201 -11.88 -2.33 9.92
C ALA A 201 -11.07 -1.35 10.78
N ALA A 202 -10.38 -0.39 10.16
CA ALA A 202 -9.64 0.66 10.86
C ALA A 202 -10.56 1.79 11.37
N LEU A 203 -11.63 2.09 10.62
CA LEU A 203 -12.57 3.20 10.91
C LEU A 203 -13.72 2.83 11.86
N THR A 204 -13.82 1.58 12.29
CA THR A 204 -14.90 1.08 13.16
C THR A 204 -14.55 0.99 14.65
N GLN A 205 -13.42 1.57 15.08
CA GLN A 205 -12.90 1.46 16.45
C GLN A 205 -13.13 2.72 17.27
#